data_AF-A0A1I2TLM8-F1
#
_entry.id   AF-A0A1I2TLM8-F1
#
_cell.length_a   1.000
_cell.length_b   1.000
_cell.length_c   1.000
_cell.angle_alpha   90.00
_cell.angle_beta   90.00
_cell.angle_gamma   90.00
#
_symmetry.space_group_name_H-M   'P 1'
#
loop_
_entity.id
_entity.type
_entity.pdbx_description
1 polymer ?
#
loop_
_entity_poly.entity_id
_entity_poly.type
_entity_poly.pdbx_seq_one_letter_code
_entity_poly.pdbx_strand_id
1 'polypeptide(L)' 'MHVISDRVCGMDVHKKSITACLLLSDEKELRTFGTM' A
#
# COMPACT_ATOMS: atom_id res chain seq x y z
N MET A 1 12.24 -10.01 15.12
CA MET A 1 10.87 -9.61 14.73
C MET A 1 10.29 -10.76 13.93
N HIS A 2 9.13 -11.29 14.33
CA HIS A 2 8.50 -12.43 13.64
C HIS A 2 7.57 -11.90 12.57
N VAL A 3 7.88 -12.14 11.30
CA VAL A 3 7.01 -11.75 10.18
C VAL A 3 5.82 -12.70 10.19
N ILE A 4 4.60 -12.16 10.27
CA ILE A 4 3.34 -12.93 10.28
C ILE A 4 2.75 -13.05 8.88
N SER A 5 3.04 -12.07 8.00
CA SER A 5 2.67 -12.06 6.59
C SER A 5 3.80 -11.45 5.77
N ASP A 6 4.24 -12.14 4.73
CA ASP A 6 5.33 -11.68 3.86
C ASP A 6 4.91 -10.54 2.92
N ARG A 7 3.59 -10.28 2.83
CA ARG A 7 3.00 -9.22 2.02
C ARG A 7 1.84 -8.57 2.75
N VAL A 8 1.87 -7.25 2.86
CA VAL A 8 0.76 -6.46 3.41
C VAL A 8 0.52 -5.22 2.56
N CYS A 9 -0.71 -4.74 2.49
CA CYS A 9 -1.06 -3.53 1.77
C CYS A 9 -1.91 -2.61 2.65
N GLY A 10 -1.55 -1.33 2.70
CA GLY A 10 -2.35 -0.27 3.28
C GLY A 10 -2.88 0.65 2.19
N MET A 11 -4.13 1.11 2.31
CA MET A 11 -4.73 2.03 1.35
C MET A 11 -5.25 3.28 2.07
N ASP A 12 -4.91 4.43 1.52
CA ASP A 12 -5.41 5.74 1.94
C ASP A 12 -6.34 6.29 0.85
N VAL A 13 -7.62 6.42 1.18
CA VAL A 13 -8.70 6.73 0.24
C VAL A 13 -9.20 8.15 0.47
N HIS A 14 -9.08 8.97 -0.56
CA HIS A 14 -9.59 10.34 -0.61
C HIS A 14 -10.56 10.49 -1.78
N LYS A 15 -11.37 11.56 -1.75
CA LYS A 15 -12.42 11.80 -2.76
C LYS A 15 -11.93 11.81 -4.22
N LYS A 16 -10.68 12.22 -4.45
CA LYS A 16 -10.08 12.36 -5.80
C LYS A 16 -8.90 11.43 -6.05
N SER A 17 -8.47 10.67 -5.04
CA SER A 17 -7.23 9.90 -5.12
C SER A 17 -7.23 8.73 -4.15
N ILE A 18 -6.60 7.65 -4.56
CA ILE A 18 -6.34 6.50 -3.71
C ILE A 18 -4.85 6.23 -3.75
N THR A 19 -4.20 6.15 -2.59
CA THR A 19 -2.79 5.76 -2.49
C THR A 19 -2.70 4.40 -1.83
N ALA A 20 -2.09 3.43 -2.51
CA ALA A 20 -1.78 2.11 -2.00
C ALA A 20 -0.30 2.00 -1.66
N CYS A 21 0.00 1.41 -0.52
CA CYS A 21 1.35 1.08 -0.06
C CYS A 21 1.45 -0.43 0.11
N LEU A 22 2.20 -1.08 -0.78
CA LEU A 22 2.55 -2.49 -0.66
C LEU A 22 3.86 -2.60 0.11
N LEU A 23 3.85 -3.37 1.19
CA LEU A 23 5.03 -3.71 1.96
C LEU A 23 5.27 -5.21 1.79
N LEU A 24 6.42 -5.52 1.23
CA LEU A 24 7.04 -6.84 1.21
C LEU A 24 8.08 -6.89 2.34
N SER A 25 8.63 -8.07 2.61
CA SER A 25 9.69 -8.27 3.62
C SER A 25 10.94 -7.42 3.39
N ASP A 26 11.21 -7.04 2.15
CA ASP A 26 12.43 -6.39 1.66
C ASP A 26 12.16 -5.12 0.83
N GLU A 27 10.94 -4.98 0.31
CA GLU A 27 10.58 -3.88 -0.58
C GLU A 27 9.33 -3.12 -0.12
N LYS A 28 9.28 -1.85 -0.51
CA LYS A 28 8.11 -0.99 -0.35
C LYS A 28 7.77 -0.39 -1.69
N GLU A 29 6.55 -0.63 -2.15
CA GLU A 29 6.00 0.00 -3.34
C GLU A 29 4.86 0.95 -2.97
N LEU A 30 4.86 2.12 -3.60
CA LEU A 30 3.80 3.11 -3.48
C LEU A 30 3.19 3.36 -4.86
N ARG A 31 1.85 3.34 -4.91
CA ARG A 31 1.09 3.68 -6.10
C ARG A 31 -0.06 4.57 -5.76
N THR A 32 -0.21 5.66 -6.52
CA THR A 32 -1.36 6.57 -6.40
C THR A 32 -2.19 6.53 -7.66
N PHE A 33 -3.50 6.45 -7.47
CA PHE A 33 -4.50 6.41 -8.53
C PHE A 33 -5.39 7.63 -8.40
N GLY A 34 -5.72 8.27 -9.53
CA GLY A 34 -6.78 9.27 -9.59
C GLY A 34 -8.15 8.60 -9.59
N THR A 35 -9.14 9.24 -8.99
CA THR A 35 -10.55 8.83 -9.06
C THR A 35 -11.35 9.84 -9.90
N MET A 36 -12.55 9.45 -10.32
CA MET A 36 -13.47 10.31 -11.10
C MET A 36 -13.90 11.57 -10.33
#